data_AF-Q0W173-F1
#
_entry.id   AF-Q0W173-F1
#
_cell.length_a   1.000
_cell.length_b   1.000
_cell.length_c   1.000
_cell.angle_alpha   90.00
_cell.angle_beta   90.00
_cell.angle_gamma   90.00
#
_symmetry.space_group_name_H-M   'P 1'
#
loop_
_entity.id
_entity.type
_entity.pdbx_description
1 polymer ?
#
loop_
_entity_poly.entity_id
_entity_poly.type
_entity_poly.pdbx_seq_one_letter_code
_entity_poly.pdbx_strand_id
1 'polypeptide(L)'
;MKIGSIVQVRSFAEYVVRVPVDENSGYIPASSLGIGSYVSIKSAQGSVIGVISDILHNVKEDLLPYLPQEKQEVFVPYMADFRSSYVVITGIGCMSTGLPSHTIAFTPAINDIVELMHPADIKAFHHTGDGKMSFGYYKKLTQSTSPAVASSAIDRASEAMPECSGMLKALKKFTENRYEAGRRR
;
A
#
# COMPACT_ATOMS: atom_id res chain seq x y z
N MET A 1 1.11 -3.10 12.68
CA MET A 1 2.59 -3.02 12.63
C MET A 1 2.99 -1.86 11.75
N LYS A 2 3.99 -1.05 12.12
CA LYS A 2 4.33 0.17 11.38
C LYS A 2 5.14 -0.13 10.12
N ILE A 3 4.81 0.52 9.03
CA ILE A 3 5.52 0.46 7.74
C ILE A 3 6.43 1.67 7.59
N GLY A 4 5.92 2.86 7.90
CA GLY A 4 6.67 4.09 7.70
C GLY A 4 5.79 5.32 7.85
N SER A 5 6.21 6.42 7.24
CA SER A 5 5.47 7.68 7.23
C SER A 5 5.29 8.24 5.82
N ILE A 6 4.19 8.96 5.60
CA ILE A 6 3.89 9.61 4.32
C ILE A 6 4.94 10.70 4.06
N VAL A 7 5.60 10.64 2.90
CA VAL A 7 6.56 11.65 2.45
C VAL A 7 6.06 12.45 1.26
N GLN A 8 5.05 11.94 0.55
CA GLN A 8 4.43 12.63 -0.59
C GLN A 8 2.97 12.23 -0.74
N VAL A 9 2.10 13.21 -0.97
CA VAL A 9 0.72 13.00 -1.42
C VAL A 9 0.68 13.41 -2.89
N ARG A 10 0.63 12.44 -3.81
CA ARG A 10 0.67 12.68 -5.26
C ARG A 10 -0.70 13.06 -5.81
N SER A 11 -1.75 12.47 -5.25
CA SER A 11 -3.13 12.80 -5.57
C SER A 11 -4.03 12.53 -4.37
N PHE A 12 -5.33 12.78 -4.51
CA PHE A 12 -6.33 12.46 -3.50
C PHE A 12 -6.43 10.95 -3.18
N ALA A 13 -5.81 10.07 -3.97
CA ALA A 13 -5.83 8.63 -3.78
C ALA A 13 -4.47 7.95 -3.95
N GLU A 14 -3.38 8.69 -4.11
CA GLU A 14 -2.04 8.12 -4.31
C GLU A 14 -1.03 8.76 -3.37
N TYR A 15 -0.37 7.92 -2.58
CA TYR A 15 0.53 8.35 -1.51
C TYR A 15 1.86 7.61 -1.60
N VAL A 16 2.94 8.28 -1.23
CA VAL A 16 4.29 7.69 -1.14
C VAL A 16 4.71 7.70 0.32
N VAL A 17 5.15 6.54 0.78
CA VAL A 17 5.61 6.31 2.14
C VAL A 17 7.07 5.96 2.13
N ARG A 18 7.84 6.57 3.02
CA ARG A 18 9.23 6.16 3.28
C ARG A 18 9.22 5.06 4.33
N VAL A 19 9.83 3.94 3.97
CA VAL A 19 10.05 2.79 4.87
C VAL A 19 11.46 2.93 5.46
N PRO A 20 11.59 3.05 6.80
CA PRO A 20 12.89 3.02 7.45
C PRO A 20 13.66 1.74 7.12
N VAL A 21 14.98 1.86 6.90
CA VAL A 21 15.85 0.73 6.57
C VAL A 21 16.44 0.07 7.81
N ASP A 22 16.43 0.76 8.95
CA ASP A 22 16.96 0.23 10.22
C ASP A 22 16.01 -0.82 10.82
N GLU A 23 16.49 -2.05 10.95
CA GLU A 23 15.77 -3.20 11.51
C GLU A 23 15.42 -3.00 13.00
N ASN A 24 16.13 -2.14 13.73
CA ASN A 24 15.90 -1.90 15.17
C ASN A 24 14.82 -0.86 15.45
N SER A 25 14.23 -0.27 14.41
CA SER A 25 13.28 0.84 14.55
C SER A 25 11.83 0.41 14.90
N GLY A 26 11.55 -0.91 14.90
CA GLY A 26 10.20 -1.45 15.10
C GLY A 26 9.27 -1.29 13.88
N TYR A 27 9.84 -0.95 12.73
CA TYR A 27 9.15 -0.88 11.44
C TYR A 27 9.36 -2.18 10.65
N ILE A 28 8.37 -2.54 9.83
CA ILE A 28 8.48 -3.67 8.90
C ILE A 28 9.44 -3.28 7.77
N PRO A 29 10.48 -4.08 7.48
CA PRO A 29 11.38 -3.81 6.37
C PRO A 29 10.64 -3.92 5.04
N ALA A 30 11.00 -3.09 4.06
CA ALA A 30 10.33 -3.05 2.75
C ALA A 30 10.35 -4.41 2.01
N SER A 31 11.37 -5.23 2.23
CA SER A 31 11.49 -6.58 1.67
C SER A 31 10.40 -7.56 2.12
N SER A 32 9.76 -7.27 3.26
CA SER A 32 8.65 -8.07 3.80
C SER A 32 7.27 -7.56 3.38
N LEU A 33 7.23 -6.44 2.65
CA LEU A 33 5.98 -5.88 2.13
C LEU A 33 5.70 -6.46 0.75
N GLY A 34 4.45 -6.87 0.54
CA GLY A 34 3.97 -7.31 -0.77
C GLY A 34 3.02 -6.29 -1.39
N ILE A 35 3.02 -6.18 -2.71
CA ILE A 35 1.92 -5.53 -3.43
C ILE A 35 0.58 -6.18 -3.05
N GLY A 36 -0.51 -5.44 -3.14
CA GLY A 36 -1.83 -5.91 -2.72
C GLY A 36 -2.07 -5.91 -1.20
N SER A 37 -1.05 -5.66 -0.39
CA SER A 37 -1.21 -5.59 1.07
C SER A 37 -2.06 -4.39 1.48
N TYR A 38 -2.98 -4.61 2.43
CA TYR A 38 -3.82 -3.55 2.99
C TYR A 38 -3.08 -2.77 4.06
N VAL A 39 -3.22 -1.46 4.02
CA VAL A 39 -2.56 -0.53 4.94
C VAL A 39 -3.54 0.48 5.49
N SER A 40 -3.30 0.89 6.73
CA SER A 40 -4.04 1.92 7.45
C SER A 40 -3.12 3.12 7.65
N ILE A 41 -3.51 4.27 7.11
CA ILE A 41 -2.80 5.54 7.29
C ILE A 41 -3.54 6.32 8.37
N LYS A 42 -2.91 6.50 9.53
CA LYS A 42 -3.51 7.21 10.66
C LYS A 42 -3.47 8.71 10.41
N SER A 43 -4.64 9.33 10.38
CA SER A 43 -4.82 10.77 10.18
C SER A 43 -5.71 11.38 11.25
N ALA A 44 -5.80 12.70 11.30
CA ALA A 44 -6.57 13.42 12.31
C ALA A 44 -8.08 13.14 12.24
N GLN A 45 -8.62 12.92 11.03
CA GLN A 45 -10.05 12.70 10.78
C GLN A 45 -10.46 11.21 10.84
N GLY A 46 -9.50 10.30 11.04
CA GLY A 46 -9.69 8.86 11.00
C GLY A 46 -8.54 8.17 10.28
N SER A 47 -8.79 6.95 9.79
CA SER A 47 -7.78 6.22 9.03
C SER A 47 -8.12 6.18 7.55
N VAL A 48 -7.19 6.54 6.67
CA VAL A 48 -7.31 6.24 5.24
C VAL A 48 -6.86 4.81 5.01
N ILE A 49 -7.68 4.02 4.32
CA ILE A 49 -7.36 2.64 3.96
C ILE A 49 -6.82 2.62 2.54
N GLY A 50 -5.69 1.94 2.37
CA GLY A 50 -5.01 1.83 1.09
C GLY A 50 -4.52 0.42 0.81
N VAL A 51 -4.04 0.23 -0.42
CA VAL A 51 -3.38 -0.98 -0.89
C VAL A 51 -2.00 -0.60 -1.42
N ILE A 52 -0.98 -1.35 -1.05
CA ILE A 52 0.37 -1.19 -1.62
C ILE A 52 0.29 -1.54 -3.12
N SER A 53 0.48 -0.54 -3.97
CA SER A 53 0.42 -0.70 -5.43
C SER A 53 1.80 -0.83 -6.07
N ASP A 54 2.84 -0.33 -5.41
CA ASP A 54 4.21 -0.43 -5.91
C ASP A 54 5.24 -0.33 -4.77
N ILE A 55 6.44 -0.84 -5.01
CA ILE A 55 7.58 -0.78 -4.09
C ILE A 55 8.79 -0.27 -4.88
N LEU A 56 9.32 0.88 -4.47
CA LEU A 56 10.42 1.56 -5.13
C LEU A 56 11.64 1.53 -4.21
N HIS A 57 12.71 0.91 -4.68
CA HIS A 57 14.02 1.03 -4.05
C HIS A 57 14.80 2.11 -4.79
N ASN A 58 15.14 3.18 -4.09
CA ASN A 58 16.05 4.16 -4.64
C ASN A 58 17.36 4.09 -3.87
N VAL A 59 18.42 3.74 -4.58
CA VAL A 59 19.78 4.04 -4.14
C VAL A 59 20.13 5.33 -4.86
N LYS A 60 20.42 6.40 -4.12
CA LYS A 60 21.00 7.62 -4.71
C LYS A 60 22.46 7.37 -5.15
N GLU A 61 22.65 6.39 -6.02
CA GLU A 61 23.92 6.11 -6.70
C GLU A 61 24.21 7.19 -7.76
N ASP A 62 23.20 7.89 -8.26
CA ASP A 62 23.33 8.94 -9.28
C ASP A 62 24.26 10.10 -8.89
N LEU A 63 24.60 10.28 -7.61
CA LEU A 63 25.52 11.31 -7.14
C LEU A 63 26.98 10.84 -7.01
N LEU A 64 27.23 9.52 -7.02
CA LEU A 64 28.58 8.95 -6.90
C LEU A 64 29.51 9.32 -8.07
N PRO A 65 29.05 9.31 -9.35
CA PRO A 65 29.92 9.67 -10.48
C PRO A 65 30.33 11.15 -10.48
N TYR A 66 29.58 12.01 -9.79
CA TYR A 66 29.87 13.44 -9.67
C TYR A 66 30.77 13.79 -8.49
N LEU A 67 31.12 12.81 -7.65
CA LEU A 67 32.08 12.99 -6.56
C LEU A 67 33.50 12.64 -7.04
N PRO A 68 34.51 13.47 -6.74
CA PRO A 68 35.91 13.13 -6.98
C PRO A 68 36.26 11.78 -6.32
N GLN A 69 37.09 10.96 -6.99
CA GLN A 69 37.41 9.58 -6.59
C GLN A 69 37.90 9.48 -5.13
N GLU A 70 38.67 10.47 -4.68
CA GLU A 70 39.20 10.60 -3.31
C GLU A 70 38.12 10.84 -2.24
N LYS A 71 36.94 11.34 -2.63
CA LYS A 71 35.80 11.58 -1.73
C LYS A 71 34.77 10.46 -1.74
N GLN A 72 34.87 9.51 -2.67
CA GLN A 72 33.93 8.39 -2.77
C GLN A 72 34.07 7.45 -1.56
N GLU A 73 35.30 7.13 -1.12
CA GLU A 73 35.56 6.28 0.06
C GLU A 73 35.03 6.88 1.37
N VAL A 74 35.06 8.21 1.51
CA VAL A 74 34.53 8.94 2.68
C VAL A 74 33.00 8.94 2.71
N PHE A 75 32.34 8.74 1.56
CA PHE A 75 30.88 8.66 1.45
C PHE A 75 30.33 7.24 1.61
N VAL A 76 31.15 6.19 1.56
CA VAL A 76 30.74 4.79 1.77
C VAL A 76 30.00 4.57 3.10
N PRO A 77 30.41 5.16 4.25
CA PRO A 77 29.67 5.05 5.51
C PRO A 77 28.30 5.75 5.47
N TYR A 78 28.17 6.83 4.69
CA TYR A 78 26.91 7.56 4.51
C TYR A 78 25.99 6.89 3.48
N MET A 79 26.48 5.97 2.64
CA MET A 79 25.65 5.22 1.69
C MET A 79 24.60 4.34 2.37
N ALA A 80 24.82 3.94 3.63
CA ALA A 80 23.81 3.26 4.44
C ALA A 80 22.58 4.17 4.68
N ASP A 81 22.77 5.48 4.85
CA ASP A 81 21.69 6.46 5.04
C ASP A 81 20.97 6.85 3.74
N PHE A 82 21.59 6.59 2.57
CA PHE A 82 21.03 6.90 1.25
C PHE A 82 20.20 5.78 0.63
N ARG A 83 20.16 4.60 1.26
CA ARG A 83 19.19 3.57 0.89
C ARG A 83 17.86 3.97 1.50
N SER A 84 16.89 4.27 0.65
CA SER A 84 15.51 4.48 1.10
C SER A 84 14.60 3.64 0.25
N SER A 85 13.81 2.82 0.93
CA SER A 85 12.71 2.10 0.31
C SER A 85 11.46 2.95 0.43
N TYR A 86 10.75 3.07 -0.66
CA TYR A 86 9.48 3.76 -0.72
C TYR A 86 8.40 2.77 -1.14
N VAL A 87 7.21 2.93 -0.60
CA VAL A 87 6.03 2.21 -1.09
C VAL A 87 5.03 3.20 -1.61
N VAL A 88 4.42 2.86 -2.74
CA VAL A 88 3.30 3.61 -3.31
C VAL A 88 2.02 2.95 -2.86
N ILE A 89 1.10 3.75 -2.32
CA ILE A 89 -0.18 3.31 -1.80
C ILE A 89 -1.28 3.93 -2.62
N THR A 90 -2.18 3.09 -3.10
CA THR A 90 -3.46 3.50 -3.68
C THR A 90 -4.52 3.49 -2.58
N GLY A 91 -5.08 4.66 -2.28
CA GLY A 91 -6.21 4.81 -1.36
C GLY A 91 -7.50 4.21 -1.91
N ILE A 92 -8.19 3.44 -1.09
CA ILE A 92 -9.43 2.73 -1.46
C ILE A 92 -10.62 3.11 -0.59
N GLY A 93 -10.41 3.76 0.54
CA GLY A 93 -11.49 4.17 1.43
C GLY A 93 -11.00 4.82 2.71
N CYS A 94 -11.89 4.99 3.67
CA CYS A 94 -11.56 5.44 5.00
C CYS A 94 -12.35 4.68 6.08
N MET A 95 -11.79 4.67 7.27
CA MET A 95 -12.43 4.25 8.51
C MET A 95 -12.54 5.50 9.40
N SER A 96 -13.76 5.92 9.70
CA SER A 96 -14.03 7.01 10.65
C SER A 96 -15.06 6.56 11.66
N THR A 97 -14.82 6.84 12.94
CA THR A 97 -15.71 6.44 14.05
C THR A 97 -16.15 4.96 14.01
N GLY A 98 -15.26 4.06 13.57
CA GLY A 98 -15.54 2.63 13.45
C GLY A 98 -16.38 2.20 12.24
N LEU A 99 -16.84 3.16 11.42
CA LEU A 99 -17.63 2.87 10.22
C LEU A 99 -16.74 2.88 8.97
N PRO A 100 -16.78 1.82 8.15
CA PRO A 100 -16.08 1.80 6.88
C PRO A 100 -16.80 2.62 5.82
N SER A 101 -16.01 3.34 5.04
CA SER A 101 -16.43 3.97 3.79
C SER A 101 -15.50 3.50 2.69
N HIS A 102 -16.06 2.94 1.62
CA HIS A 102 -15.31 2.55 0.41
C HIS A 102 -15.10 3.71 -0.56
N THR A 103 -15.15 4.93 -0.03
CA THR A 103 -14.80 6.18 -0.70
C THR A 103 -13.86 6.96 0.21
N ILE A 104 -12.83 7.55 -0.38
CA ILE A 104 -11.92 8.44 0.34
C ILE A 104 -12.65 9.75 0.59
N ALA A 105 -12.81 10.13 1.86
CA ALA A 105 -13.44 11.40 2.24
C ALA A 105 -12.41 12.50 2.59
N PHE A 106 -11.19 12.10 2.92
CA PHE A 106 -10.10 12.99 3.32
C PHE A 106 -8.74 12.39 2.91
N THR A 107 -7.72 13.24 2.75
CA THR A 107 -6.36 12.80 2.45
C THR A 107 -5.53 12.76 3.73
N PRO A 108 -4.57 11.84 3.84
CA PRO A 108 -3.58 11.91 4.91
C PRO A 108 -2.65 13.13 4.71
N ALA A 109 -1.98 13.52 5.78
CA ALA A 109 -0.95 14.54 5.78
C ALA A 109 0.45 13.93 5.63
N ILE A 110 1.44 14.77 5.28
CA ILE A 110 2.85 14.38 5.36
C ILE A 110 3.19 14.05 6.81
N ASN A 111 4.00 13.01 7.01
CA ASN A 111 4.36 12.40 8.29
C ASN A 111 3.28 11.56 8.97
N ASP A 112 2.06 11.47 8.43
CA ASP A 112 1.06 10.51 8.92
C ASP A 112 1.64 9.09 8.87
N ILE A 113 1.40 8.32 9.93
CA ILE A 113 1.96 6.98 10.12
C ILE A 113 1.16 5.98 9.32
N VAL A 114 1.88 5.10 8.63
CA VAL A 114 1.30 4.00 7.86
C VAL A 114 1.58 2.68 8.56
N GLU A 115 0.53 1.87 8.70
CA GLU A 115 0.58 0.58 9.35
C GLU A 115 0.03 -0.51 8.44
N LEU A 116 0.65 -1.68 8.46
CA LEU A 116 0.10 -2.88 7.85
C LEU A 116 -1.15 -3.30 8.64
N MET A 117 -2.26 -3.54 7.94
CA MET A 117 -3.51 -3.94 8.57
C MET A 117 -3.46 -5.40 9.03
N HIS A 118 -4.02 -5.66 10.20
CA HIS A 118 -4.24 -7.01 10.68
C HIS A 118 -5.45 -7.64 9.95
N PRO A 119 -5.52 -8.97 9.77
CA PRO A 119 -6.69 -9.63 9.17
C PRO A 119 -8.05 -9.19 9.75
N ALA A 120 -8.11 -8.97 11.07
CA ALA A 120 -9.32 -8.46 11.74
C ALA A 120 -9.73 -7.07 11.25
N ASP A 121 -8.77 -6.16 11.02
CA ASP A 121 -9.05 -4.81 10.53
C ASP A 121 -9.44 -4.83 9.05
N ILE A 122 -8.83 -5.73 8.27
CA ILE A 122 -9.22 -5.94 6.87
C ILE A 122 -10.69 -6.36 6.85
N LYS A 123 -11.06 -7.36 7.66
CA LYS A 123 -12.45 -7.81 7.78
C LYS A 123 -13.38 -6.68 8.22
N ALA A 124 -12.99 -5.88 9.23
CA ALA A 124 -13.78 -4.75 9.70
C ALA A 124 -14.02 -3.69 8.61
N PHE A 125 -13.02 -3.40 7.78
CA PHE A 125 -13.16 -2.46 6.66
C PHE A 125 -14.14 -2.93 5.58
N HIS A 126 -14.28 -4.24 5.39
CA HIS A 126 -15.19 -4.80 4.40
C HIS A 126 -16.61 -4.99 4.92
N HIS A 127 -16.80 -4.98 6.24
CA HIS A 127 -18.07 -5.25 6.88
C HIS A 127 -18.99 -4.02 6.82
N THR A 128 -20.13 -4.14 6.14
CA THR A 128 -21.16 -3.08 6.11
C THR A 128 -22.06 -3.17 7.35
N GLY A 129 -22.69 -2.05 7.72
CA GLY A 129 -23.53 -1.99 8.94
C GLY A 129 -24.72 -2.96 8.96
N ASP A 130 -25.07 -3.57 7.82
CA ASP A 130 -26.12 -4.59 7.66
C ASP A 130 -25.61 -6.03 7.79
N GLY A 131 -24.36 -6.24 8.20
CA GLY A 131 -23.79 -7.59 8.40
C GLY A 131 -23.20 -8.23 7.14
N LYS A 132 -23.20 -7.52 6.00
CA LYS A 132 -22.66 -8.04 4.74
C LYS A 132 -21.21 -7.61 4.53
N MET A 133 -20.54 -8.29 3.60
CA MET A 133 -19.21 -7.88 3.14
C MET A 133 -19.37 -7.13 1.82
N SER A 134 -18.68 -6.00 1.69
CA SER A 134 -18.69 -5.16 0.49
C SER A 134 -17.27 -4.90 0.00
N PHE A 135 -17.15 -4.79 -1.32
CA PHE A 135 -15.92 -4.47 -2.04
C PHE A 135 -16.19 -3.27 -2.97
N GLY A 136 -16.95 -2.28 -2.49
CA GLY A 136 -17.42 -1.15 -3.30
C GLY A 136 -16.29 -0.35 -3.96
N TYR A 137 -15.09 -0.40 -3.40
CA TYR A 137 -13.90 0.25 -3.94
C TYR A 137 -13.26 -0.50 -5.11
N TYR A 138 -13.63 -1.77 -5.37
CA TYR A 138 -12.93 -2.65 -6.30
C TYR A 138 -12.84 -2.10 -7.72
N LYS A 139 -13.94 -1.53 -8.23
CA LYS A 139 -13.94 -0.92 -9.57
C LYS A 139 -12.88 0.17 -9.67
N LYS A 140 -12.80 1.05 -8.66
CA LYS A 140 -11.81 2.13 -8.61
C LYS A 140 -10.39 1.55 -8.54
N LEU A 141 -10.17 0.56 -7.68
CA LEU A 141 -8.86 -0.11 -7.55
C LEU A 141 -8.38 -0.66 -8.90
N THR A 142 -9.22 -1.40 -9.63
CA THR A 142 -8.84 -1.96 -10.94
C THR A 142 -8.62 -0.91 -12.05
N GLN A 143 -9.10 0.32 -11.85
CA GLN A 143 -8.86 1.43 -12.78
C GLN A 143 -7.57 2.18 -12.45
N SER A 144 -7.14 2.18 -11.19
CA SER A 144 -5.96 2.92 -10.71
C SER A 144 -4.71 2.05 -10.56
N THR A 145 -4.84 0.72 -10.56
CA THR A 145 -3.70 -0.20 -10.37
C THR A 145 -3.62 -1.26 -11.44
N SER A 146 -2.47 -1.93 -11.52
CA SER A 146 -2.33 -3.10 -12.38
C SER A 146 -3.23 -4.25 -11.91
N PRO A 147 -3.62 -5.17 -12.81
CA PRO A 147 -4.39 -6.35 -12.44
C PRO A 147 -3.67 -7.25 -11.43
N ALA A 148 -2.34 -7.32 -11.46
CA ALA A 148 -1.56 -8.07 -10.48
C ALA A 148 -1.75 -7.54 -9.05
N VAL A 149 -1.76 -6.21 -8.87
CA VAL A 149 -2.03 -5.56 -7.58
C VAL A 149 -3.45 -5.87 -7.11
N ALA A 150 -4.44 -5.73 -8.00
CA ALA A 150 -5.83 -6.00 -7.66
C ALA A 150 -6.06 -7.48 -7.29
N SER A 151 -5.50 -8.43 -8.06
CA SER A 151 -5.56 -9.86 -7.74
C SER A 151 -4.87 -10.17 -6.42
N SER A 152 -3.71 -9.57 -6.14
CA SER A 152 -3.03 -9.79 -4.87
C SER A 152 -3.81 -9.21 -3.68
N ALA A 153 -4.46 -8.05 -3.85
CA ALA A 153 -5.36 -7.51 -2.82
C ALA A 153 -6.57 -8.40 -2.57
N ILE A 154 -7.07 -9.10 -3.60
CA ILE A 154 -8.13 -10.10 -3.43
C ILE A 154 -7.62 -11.31 -2.65
N ASP A 155 -6.40 -11.78 -2.92
CA ASP A 155 -5.80 -12.90 -2.16
C ASP A 155 -5.67 -12.55 -0.67
N ARG A 156 -5.17 -11.34 -0.36
CA ARG A 156 -5.06 -10.86 1.03
C ARG A 156 -6.42 -10.71 1.72
N ALA A 157 -7.44 -10.25 0.99
CA ALA A 157 -8.80 -10.22 1.50
C ALA A 157 -9.35 -11.63 1.75
N SER A 158 -9.02 -12.60 0.89
CA SER A 158 -9.46 -14.00 1.03
C SER A 158 -8.77 -14.72 2.18
N GLU A 159 -7.51 -14.39 2.48
CA GLU A 159 -6.79 -14.86 3.68
C GLU A 159 -7.46 -14.31 4.95
N ALA A 160 -7.87 -13.04 4.94
CA ALA A 160 -8.50 -12.39 6.10
C ALA A 160 -9.97 -12.76 6.31
N MET A 161 -10.69 -13.13 5.24
CA MET A 161 -12.11 -13.48 5.27
C MET A 161 -12.37 -14.79 4.51
N PRO A 162 -11.95 -15.95 5.05
CA PRO A 162 -12.13 -17.25 4.39
C PRO A 162 -13.59 -17.58 4.04
N GLU A 163 -14.55 -17.06 4.81
CA GLU A 163 -15.99 -17.17 4.56
C GLU A 163 -16.44 -16.56 3.22
N CYS A 164 -15.67 -15.59 2.69
CA CYS A 164 -15.94 -14.93 1.41
C CYS A 164 -15.15 -15.52 0.24
N SER A 165 -14.36 -16.58 0.47
CA SER A 165 -13.40 -17.11 -0.51
C SER A 165 -14.02 -17.49 -1.85
N GLY A 166 -15.26 -18.00 -1.88
CA GLY A 166 -15.96 -18.33 -3.13
C GLY A 166 -16.20 -17.10 -4.01
N MET A 167 -16.73 -16.03 -3.43
CA MET A 167 -16.94 -14.75 -4.12
C MET A 167 -15.60 -14.11 -4.53
N LEU A 168 -14.59 -14.15 -3.66
CA LEU A 168 -13.28 -13.57 -3.94
C LEU A 168 -12.53 -14.32 -5.04
N LYS A 169 -12.64 -15.65 -5.10
CA LYS A 169 -12.12 -16.44 -6.23
C LYS A 169 -12.77 -16.04 -7.55
N ALA A 170 -14.09 -15.84 -7.56
CA ALA A 170 -14.81 -15.38 -8.76
C ALA A 170 -14.37 -13.96 -9.17
N LEU A 171 -14.20 -13.07 -8.19
CA LEU A 171 -13.74 -11.71 -8.41
C LEU A 171 -12.32 -11.67 -9.00
N LYS A 172 -11.40 -12.48 -8.45
CA LYS A 172 -10.02 -12.62 -8.94
C LYS A 172 -9.97 -13.11 -10.39
N LYS A 173 -10.71 -14.17 -10.69
CA LYS A 173 -10.81 -14.71 -12.06
C LYS A 173 -11.33 -13.66 -13.04
N PHE A 174 -12.30 -12.83 -12.62
CA PHE A 174 -12.77 -11.71 -13.43
C PHE A 174 -11.68 -10.65 -13.67
N THR A 175 -10.88 -10.31 -12.65
CA THR A 175 -9.72 -9.40 -12.77
C THR A 175 -8.73 -9.89 -13.83
N GLU A 176 -8.36 -11.16 -13.75
CA GLU A 176 -7.37 -11.81 -14.61
C GLU A 176 -7.87 -11.90 -16.06
N ASN A 177 -9.11 -12.35 -16.27
CA ASN A 177 -9.69 -12.46 -17.62
C ASN A 177 -9.82 -11.10 -18.31
N ARG A 178 -10.16 -10.03 -17.56
CA ARG A 178 -10.25 -8.68 -18.11
C ARG A 178 -8.89 -8.18 -18.61
N TYR A 179 -7.81 -8.56 -17.94
CA TYR A 179 -6.45 -8.24 -18.36
C TYR A 179 -6.07 -8.96 -19.66
N GLU A 180 -6.35 -10.27 -19.75
CA GLU A 180 -6.05 -11.05 -20.95
C GLU A 180 -6.81 -10.55 -22.18
N ALA A 181 -8.08 -10.18 -22.02
CA ALA A 181 -8.88 -9.62 -23.10
C ALA A 181 -8.35 -8.26 -23.59
N GLY A 182 -7.77 -7.45 -22.69
CA GLY A 182 -7.13 -6.18 -23.04
C GLY A 182 -5.79 -6.34 -23.74
N ARG A 183 -5.05 -7.42 -23.46
CA ARG A 183 -3.72 -7.69 -24.04
C ARG A 183 -3.77 -8.28 -25.46
N ARG A 184 -4.92 -8.81 -25.88
CA ARG A 184 -5.16 -9.38 -27.22
C ARG A 184 -5.67 -8.36 -28.25
N ARG A 185 -5.82 -7.09 -27.86
CA ARG A 185 -6.20 -5.98 -28.74
C ARG A 185 -4.99 -5.09 -28.97
#